data_AF-A0A6G6DBU3-F1
#
_entry.id   AF-A0A6G6DBU3-F1
#
_cell.length_a   1.000
_cell.length_b   1.000
_cell.length_c   1.000
_cell.angle_alpha   90.00
_cell.angle_beta   90.00
_cell.angle_gamma   90.00
#
_symmetry.space_group_name_H-M   'P 1'
#
loop_
_entity.id
_entity.type
_entity.pdbx_description
1 polymer ?
#
loop_
_entity_poly.entity_id
_entity_poly.type
_entity_poly.pdbx_seq_one_letter_code
_entity_poly.pdbx_strand_id
1 'polypeptide(L)'
;CMKELTNLVNNTDTYFHRDITFRKLYLKRKLIYDAAVEGDLLFKLNNYRYNKDFCKDIRWSLGDFGDIIMGTDMEGIGYSKVVENNLRSIFGTGKQAQQHRKQWWNESKAQIWRAMMYSVKKRLKGNFIWICKINVAVNIEPQIYRWIREWGRDYVSELPTEVQKLKEKCDGKINYTDKKVCKVPPCQNACKSYDQWITRKKNQWDVLSNKFKSVKNAEKVQTAG
;
A
#
# COMPACT_ATOMS: atom_id res chain seq x y z
N CYS A 1 -9.25 -1.52 1.40
CA CYS A 1 -10.73 -1.55 1.49
C CYS A 1 -11.28 -0.43 0.59
N MET A 2 -12.17 -0.71 -0.36
CA MET A 2 -12.73 0.31 -1.29
C MET A 2 -14.23 0.12 -1.57
N LYS A 3 -14.97 -0.44 -0.61
CA LYS A 3 -16.37 -0.85 -0.82
C LYS A 3 -17.25 0.37 -1.13
N GLU A 4 -17.16 1.40 -0.30
CA GLU A 4 -17.97 2.60 -0.45
C GLU A 4 -17.54 3.43 -1.67
N LEU A 5 -16.24 3.51 -1.97
CA LEU A 5 -15.73 4.16 -3.17
C LEU A 5 -16.22 3.47 -4.46
N THR A 6 -16.27 2.14 -4.47
CA THR A 6 -16.76 1.37 -5.63
C THR A 6 -18.25 1.61 -5.87
N ASN A 7 -19.03 1.75 -4.80
CA ASN A 7 -20.49 1.94 -4.84
C ASN A 7 -20.94 3.40 -5.03
N LEU A 8 -20.03 4.35 -5.33
CA LEU A 8 -20.37 5.77 -5.46
C LEU A 8 -21.40 6.06 -6.56
N VAL A 9 -21.38 5.34 -7.69
CA VAL A 9 -22.21 5.63 -8.88
C VAL A 9 -23.65 5.14 -8.76
N ASN A 10 -23.94 4.13 -7.93
CA ASN A 10 -25.32 3.68 -7.72
C ASN A 10 -26.23 4.75 -7.09
N ASN A 11 -25.66 5.85 -6.60
CA ASN A 11 -26.40 6.91 -5.93
C ASN A 11 -26.44 8.24 -6.70
N THR A 12 -25.86 8.38 -7.89
CA THR A 12 -25.77 9.69 -8.59
C THR A 12 -26.96 10.05 -9.49
N ASP A 13 -27.93 9.15 -9.68
CA ASP A 13 -29.13 9.39 -10.51
C ASP A 13 -30.26 10.18 -9.81
N THR A 14 -30.07 10.66 -8.58
CA THR A 14 -31.03 11.58 -7.98
C THR A 14 -30.73 13.04 -8.37
N TYR A 15 -31.76 13.76 -8.80
CA TYR A 15 -31.69 15.16 -9.28
C TYR A 15 -31.04 16.16 -8.29
N PHE A 16 -30.85 15.76 -7.02
CA PHE A 16 -30.19 16.54 -5.96
C PHE A 16 -28.67 16.66 -6.11
N HIS A 17 -28.03 15.88 -7.02
CA HIS A 17 -26.58 15.69 -7.09
C HIS A 17 -25.78 16.62 -8.01
N ARG A 18 -26.34 17.72 -8.52
CA ARG A 18 -25.60 18.61 -9.44
C ARG A 18 -24.58 19.55 -8.76
N ASP A 19 -24.67 19.77 -7.44
CA ASP A 19 -23.70 20.58 -6.71
C ASP A 19 -22.39 19.82 -6.47
N ILE A 20 -21.30 20.28 -7.09
CA ILE A 20 -19.95 19.72 -6.96
C ILE A 20 -19.44 19.73 -5.52
N THR A 21 -19.87 20.71 -4.71
CA THR A 21 -19.51 20.84 -3.29
C THR A 21 -20.11 19.69 -2.50
N PHE A 22 -21.39 19.41 -2.72
CA PHE A 22 -22.09 18.28 -2.10
C PHE A 22 -21.44 16.94 -2.50
N ARG A 23 -21.13 16.73 -3.79
CA ARG A 23 -20.50 15.49 -4.26
C ARG A 23 -19.14 15.25 -3.62
N LYS A 24 -18.32 16.30 -3.47
CA LYS A 24 -17.02 16.23 -2.77
C LYS A 24 -17.19 15.93 -1.27
N LEU A 25 -18.21 16.49 -0.62
CA LEU A 25 -18.53 16.17 0.78
C LEU A 25 -18.99 14.71 0.94
N TYR A 26 -19.83 14.23 0.03
CA TYR A 26 -20.30 12.85 0.00
C TYR A 26 -19.14 11.87 -0.20
N LEU A 27 -18.27 12.12 -1.18
CA LEU A 27 -17.03 11.38 -1.38
C LEU A 27 -16.19 11.31 -0.10
N LYS A 28 -16.03 12.45 0.61
CA LYS A 28 -15.27 12.51 1.85
C LYS A 28 -15.82 11.56 2.92
N ARG A 29 -17.14 11.54 3.11
CA ARG A 29 -17.80 10.64 4.07
C ARG A 29 -17.59 9.16 3.70
N LYS A 30 -17.70 8.83 2.42
CA LYS A 30 -17.50 7.46 1.91
C LYS A 30 -16.05 7.00 2.06
N LEU A 31 -15.09 7.86 1.71
CA LEU A 31 -13.68 7.58 1.90
C LEU A 31 -13.30 7.42 3.39
N ILE A 32 -13.87 8.24 4.28
CA ILE A 32 -13.68 8.10 5.74
C ILE A 32 -14.15 6.72 6.22
N TYR A 33 -15.26 6.21 5.70
CA TYR A 33 -15.77 4.90 6.08
C TYR A 33 -14.85 3.77 5.63
N ASP A 34 -14.47 3.75 4.34
CA ASP A 34 -13.53 2.75 3.81
C ASP A 34 -12.18 2.80 4.55
N ALA A 35 -11.68 4.00 4.85
CA ALA A 35 -10.45 4.17 5.60
C ALA A 35 -10.56 3.70 7.06
N ALA A 36 -11.67 3.95 7.74
CA ALA A 36 -11.89 3.45 9.09
C ALA A 36 -11.95 1.91 9.14
N VAL A 37 -12.60 1.29 8.16
CA VAL A 37 -12.64 -0.17 8.02
C VAL A 37 -11.26 -0.73 7.73
N GLU A 38 -10.53 -0.13 6.78
CA GLU A 38 -9.14 -0.51 6.46
C GLU A 38 -8.26 -0.49 7.72
N GLY A 39 -8.29 0.61 8.48
CA GLY A 39 -7.50 0.75 9.69
C GLY A 39 -7.84 -0.28 10.77
N ASP A 40 -9.13 -0.64 10.92
CA ASP A 40 -9.55 -1.71 11.83
C ASP A 40 -9.06 -3.09 11.39
N LEU A 41 -9.13 -3.39 10.09
CA LEU A 41 -8.67 -4.65 9.51
C LEU A 41 -7.15 -4.80 9.62
N LEU A 42 -6.38 -3.74 9.35
CA LEU A 42 -4.92 -3.73 9.55
C LEU A 42 -4.56 -3.92 11.02
N PHE A 43 -5.34 -3.33 11.93
CA PHE A 43 -5.11 -3.51 13.36
C PHE A 43 -5.38 -4.95 13.80
N LYS A 44 -6.42 -5.59 13.25
CA LYS A 44 -6.71 -7.03 13.43
C LYS A 44 -5.62 -7.92 12.86
N LEU A 45 -5.16 -7.63 11.64
CA LEU A 45 -4.07 -8.35 10.97
C LEU A 45 -2.81 -8.37 11.85
N ASN A 46 -2.52 -7.25 12.51
CA ASN A 46 -1.38 -7.13 13.42
C ASN A 46 -1.71 -7.61 14.86
N ASN A 47 -2.71 -8.47 15.05
CA ASN A 47 -3.11 -9.03 16.35
C ASN A 47 -3.38 -7.97 17.42
N TYR A 48 -3.96 -6.85 17.03
CA TYR A 48 -4.23 -5.69 17.89
C TYR A 48 -2.98 -5.10 18.58
N ARG A 49 -1.78 -5.30 18.01
CA ARG A 49 -0.53 -4.74 18.56
C ARG A 49 -0.29 -3.32 18.04
N TYR A 50 0.08 -2.43 18.96
CA TYR A 50 0.47 -1.05 18.66
C TYR A 50 1.99 -0.97 18.39
N ASN A 51 2.44 -1.48 17.24
CA ASN A 51 3.86 -1.56 16.92
C ASN A 51 4.21 -0.83 15.61
N LYS A 52 5.50 -0.86 15.26
CA LYS A 52 6.02 -0.26 14.03
C LYS A 52 5.44 -0.90 12.77
N ASP A 53 4.98 -2.13 12.83
CA ASP A 53 4.43 -2.83 11.67
C ASP A 53 3.06 -2.27 11.32
N PHE A 54 2.15 -2.25 12.29
CA PHE A 54 0.84 -1.60 12.14
C PHE A 54 0.95 -0.14 11.64
N CYS A 55 1.85 0.66 12.22
CA CYS A 55 2.00 2.05 11.78
C CYS A 55 2.52 2.21 10.37
N LYS A 56 3.32 1.26 9.88
CA LYS A 56 3.78 1.28 8.49
C LYS A 56 2.67 0.84 7.55
N ASP A 57 1.86 -0.15 7.92
CA ASP A 57 0.73 -0.59 7.10
C ASP A 57 -0.34 0.51 6.98
N ILE A 58 -0.62 1.23 8.08
CA ILE A 58 -1.46 2.45 8.04
C ILE A 58 -0.88 3.48 7.06
N ARG A 59 0.44 3.68 7.05
CA ARG A 59 1.10 4.61 6.12
C ARG A 59 0.98 4.15 4.67
N TRP A 60 1.13 2.85 4.40
CA TRP A 60 1.04 2.30 3.04
C TRP A 60 -0.37 2.42 2.48
N SER A 61 -1.38 1.91 3.19
CA SER A 61 -2.77 2.01 2.76
C SER A 61 -3.26 3.46 2.69
N LEU A 62 -2.84 4.36 3.60
CA LEU A 62 -3.16 5.80 3.48
C LEU A 62 -2.57 6.41 2.21
N GLY A 63 -1.32 6.07 1.90
CA GLY A 63 -0.66 6.51 0.70
C GLY A 63 -1.39 6.04 -0.56
N ASP A 64 -1.83 4.78 -0.58
CA ASP A 64 -2.54 4.20 -1.72
C ASP A 64 -3.94 4.79 -1.90
N PHE A 65 -4.68 5.05 -0.81
CA PHE A 65 -5.88 5.89 -0.89
C PHE A 65 -5.58 7.25 -1.51
N GLY A 66 -4.45 7.86 -1.16
CA GLY A 66 -4.01 9.12 -1.75
C GLY A 66 -3.79 9.03 -3.25
N ASP A 67 -3.06 8.01 -3.71
CA ASP A 67 -2.78 7.81 -5.14
C ASP A 67 -4.05 7.46 -5.93
N ILE A 68 -4.98 6.68 -5.36
CA ILE A 68 -6.30 6.44 -5.94
C ILE A 68 -7.05 7.76 -6.10
N ILE A 69 -7.12 8.58 -5.06
CA ILE A 69 -7.80 9.88 -5.11
C ILE A 69 -7.10 10.83 -6.09
N MET A 70 -5.77 10.86 -6.17
CA MET A 70 -5.02 11.74 -7.06
C MET A 70 -4.95 11.25 -8.52
N GLY A 71 -5.32 10.00 -8.78
CA GLY A 71 -5.25 9.38 -10.11
C GLY A 71 -3.81 9.03 -10.50
N THR A 72 -3.00 8.65 -9.52
CA THR A 72 -1.59 8.28 -9.65
C THR A 72 -1.31 6.86 -9.18
N ASP A 73 -2.35 6.11 -8.82
CA ASP A 73 -2.27 4.70 -8.48
C ASP A 73 -1.83 3.83 -9.67
N MET A 74 -1.01 2.81 -9.39
CA MET A 74 -0.38 1.92 -10.37
C MET A 74 -1.09 0.57 -10.51
N GLU A 75 -2.09 0.22 -9.68
CA GLU A 75 -2.84 -1.03 -9.82
C GLU A 75 -3.75 -0.94 -11.05
N GLY A 76 -4.68 0.02 -11.06
CA GLY A 76 -5.48 0.36 -12.25
C GLY A 76 -6.23 -0.80 -12.93
N ILE A 77 -6.56 -1.87 -12.20
CA ILE A 77 -7.28 -3.06 -12.71
C ILE A 77 -8.56 -3.35 -11.90
N GLY A 78 -9.50 -4.08 -12.49
CA GLY A 78 -10.73 -4.52 -11.83
C GLY A 78 -11.55 -3.36 -11.21
N TYR A 79 -11.89 -3.49 -9.92
CA TYR A 79 -12.65 -2.48 -9.17
C TYR A 79 -11.94 -1.12 -9.07
N SER A 80 -10.60 -1.08 -9.15
CA SER A 80 -9.85 0.18 -9.13
C SER A 80 -10.15 1.04 -10.36
N LYS A 81 -10.46 0.42 -11.52
CA LYS A 81 -10.98 1.15 -12.70
C LYS A 81 -12.37 1.73 -12.46
N VAL A 82 -13.24 1.02 -11.74
CA VAL A 82 -14.57 1.51 -11.36
C VAL A 82 -14.44 2.73 -10.46
N VAL A 83 -13.58 2.65 -9.43
CA VAL A 83 -13.30 3.78 -8.54
C VAL A 83 -12.73 4.98 -9.31
N GLU A 84 -11.79 4.77 -10.22
CA GLU A 84 -11.24 5.86 -11.06
C GLU A 84 -12.34 6.52 -11.90
N ASN A 85 -13.25 5.75 -12.51
CA ASN A 85 -14.38 6.29 -13.26
C ASN A 85 -15.33 7.10 -12.36
N ASN A 86 -15.61 6.60 -11.14
CA ASN A 86 -16.42 7.31 -10.16
C ASN A 86 -15.78 8.66 -9.81
N LEU A 87 -14.46 8.70 -9.60
CA LEU A 87 -13.72 9.94 -9.32
C LEU A 87 -13.73 10.90 -10.51
N ARG A 88 -13.55 10.41 -11.75
CA ARG A 88 -13.70 11.23 -12.96
C ARG A 88 -15.09 11.84 -13.09
N SER A 89 -16.14 11.11 -12.69
CA SER A 89 -17.49 11.65 -12.71
C SER A 89 -17.67 12.83 -11.75
N ILE A 90 -16.92 12.87 -10.63
CA ILE A 90 -17.00 13.89 -9.59
C ILE A 90 -16.12 15.10 -9.90
N PHE A 91 -14.87 14.85 -10.32
CA PHE A 91 -13.86 15.90 -10.51
C PHE A 91 -13.73 16.35 -11.97
N GLY A 92 -14.34 15.63 -12.92
CA GLY A 92 -14.13 15.81 -14.34
C GLY A 92 -12.87 15.11 -14.84
N THR A 93 -12.50 15.42 -16.09
CA THR A 93 -11.34 14.86 -16.79
C THR A 93 -10.37 15.95 -17.22
N GLY A 94 -9.11 15.60 -17.46
CA GLY A 94 -8.07 16.52 -17.93
C GLY A 94 -7.17 17.09 -16.83
N LYS A 95 -6.26 18.00 -17.20
CA LYS A 95 -5.19 18.49 -16.32
C LYS A 95 -5.72 19.23 -15.08
N GLN A 96 -6.72 20.08 -15.25
CA GLN A 96 -7.33 20.81 -14.13
C GLN A 96 -8.01 19.87 -13.13
N ALA A 97 -8.72 18.84 -13.61
CA ALA A 97 -9.32 17.83 -12.75
C ALA A 97 -8.28 17.11 -11.88
N GLN A 98 -7.11 16.79 -12.45
CA GLN A 98 -6.01 16.17 -11.69
C GLN A 98 -5.46 17.11 -10.61
N GLN A 99 -5.33 18.41 -10.89
CA GLN A 99 -4.91 19.40 -9.90
C GLN A 99 -5.95 19.55 -8.78
N HIS A 100 -7.24 19.59 -9.10
CA HIS A 100 -8.32 19.64 -8.12
C HIS A 100 -8.37 18.40 -7.23
N ARG A 101 -8.11 17.21 -7.79
CA ARG A 101 -7.98 15.96 -7.02
C ARG A 101 -6.83 16.03 -6.01
N LYS A 102 -5.66 16.53 -6.44
CA LYS A 102 -4.48 16.74 -5.56
C LYS A 102 -4.76 17.73 -4.44
N GLN A 103 -5.41 18.87 -4.74
CA GLN A 103 -5.80 19.85 -3.73
C GLN A 103 -6.76 19.26 -2.70
N TRP A 104 -7.82 18.59 -3.17
CA TRP A 104 -8.80 17.93 -2.30
C TRP A 104 -8.17 16.88 -1.39
N TRP A 105 -7.22 16.08 -1.91
CA TRP A 105 -6.47 15.12 -1.11
C TRP A 105 -5.63 15.81 -0.04
N ASN A 106 -4.91 16.89 -0.38
CA ASN A 106 -4.10 17.65 0.57
C ASN A 106 -4.92 18.22 1.73
N GLU A 107 -6.14 18.68 1.47
CA GLU A 107 -7.08 19.17 2.48
C GLU A 107 -7.69 18.03 3.33
N SER A 108 -7.78 16.81 2.78
CA SER A 108 -8.51 15.71 3.40
C SER A 108 -7.63 14.65 4.08
N LYS A 109 -6.37 14.47 3.65
CA LYS A 109 -5.48 13.37 4.07
C LYS A 109 -5.34 13.21 5.59
N ALA A 110 -5.28 14.32 6.33
CA ALA A 110 -5.20 14.29 7.78
C ALA A 110 -6.49 13.77 8.44
N GLN A 111 -7.65 14.01 7.84
CA GLN A 111 -8.93 13.46 8.32
C GLN A 111 -9.06 11.98 7.95
N ILE A 112 -8.58 11.57 6.78
CA ILE A 112 -8.56 10.16 6.37
C ILE A 112 -7.63 9.36 7.29
N TRP A 113 -6.44 9.87 7.61
CA TRP A 113 -5.55 9.25 8.60
C TRP A 113 -6.23 9.09 9.97
N ARG A 114 -6.92 10.13 10.47
CA ARG A 114 -7.67 10.04 11.73
C ARG A 114 -8.78 8.98 11.69
N ALA A 115 -9.39 8.77 10.52
CA ALA A 115 -10.38 7.72 10.31
C ALA A 115 -9.75 6.33 10.39
N MET A 116 -8.61 6.09 9.73
CA MET A 116 -7.88 4.82 9.85
C MET A 116 -7.47 4.52 11.31
N MET A 117 -7.12 5.55 12.07
CA MET A 117 -6.75 5.41 13.47
C MET A 117 -7.95 5.31 14.43
N TYR A 118 -9.20 5.29 13.94
CA TYR A 118 -10.40 5.32 14.77
C TYR A 118 -10.49 4.15 15.76
N SER A 119 -10.18 2.91 15.33
CA SER A 119 -10.22 1.74 16.21
C SER A 119 -9.20 1.82 17.37
N VAL A 120 -8.03 2.40 17.09
CA VAL A 120 -6.99 2.66 18.11
C VAL A 120 -7.46 3.75 19.06
N LYS A 121 -8.01 4.85 18.53
CA LYS A 121 -8.59 5.95 19.31
C LYS A 121 -9.72 5.47 20.23
N LYS A 122 -10.57 4.55 19.78
CA LYS A 122 -11.66 3.99 20.61
C LYS A 122 -11.12 3.29 21.86
N ARG A 123 -9.95 2.64 21.77
CA ARG A 123 -9.31 1.95 22.89
C ARG A 123 -8.46 2.87 23.77
N LEU A 124 -7.72 3.80 23.16
CA LEU A 124 -6.68 4.59 23.84
C LEU A 124 -7.05 6.07 24.03
N LYS A 125 -8.27 6.46 23.66
CA LYS A 125 -8.78 7.84 23.71
C LYS A 125 -7.78 8.80 23.04
N GLY A 126 -7.35 9.87 23.72
CA GLY A 126 -6.45 10.90 23.16
C GLY A 126 -5.03 10.41 22.86
N ASN A 127 -4.57 9.32 23.49
CA ASN A 127 -3.18 8.86 23.38
C ASN A 127 -2.86 8.18 22.04
N PHE A 128 -3.87 7.93 21.20
CA PHE A 128 -3.70 7.30 19.89
C PHE A 128 -2.77 8.08 18.95
N ILE A 129 -2.69 9.41 19.12
CA ILE A 129 -1.93 10.30 18.24
C ILE A 129 -0.42 10.06 18.32
N TRP A 130 0.05 9.44 19.40
CA TRP A 130 1.46 9.15 19.65
C TRP A 130 1.92 7.79 19.12
N ILE A 131 0.99 6.89 18.79
CA ILE A 131 1.34 5.54 18.32
C ILE A 131 1.93 5.61 16.91
N CYS A 132 1.17 6.18 15.98
CA CYS A 132 1.63 6.40 14.62
C CYS A 132 1.72 7.90 14.39
N LYS A 133 2.90 8.39 14.01
CA LYS A 133 3.11 9.83 13.84
C LYS A 133 2.42 10.33 12.57
N ILE A 134 1.45 11.25 12.72
CA ILE A 134 0.67 11.80 11.61
C ILE A 134 1.56 12.43 10.52
N ASN A 135 2.57 13.20 10.90
CA ASN A 135 3.47 13.90 9.98
C ASN A 135 4.24 12.93 9.06
N VAL A 136 4.54 11.72 9.53
CA VAL A 136 5.17 10.67 8.74
C VAL A 136 4.17 10.01 7.79
N ALA A 137 2.93 9.79 8.25
CA ALA A 137 1.91 9.10 7.46
C ALA A 137 1.35 9.97 6.32
N VAL A 138 1.13 11.27 6.54
CA VAL A 138 0.53 12.18 5.56
C VAL A 138 1.53 12.78 4.56
N ASN A 139 2.81 12.40 4.68
CA ASN A 139 3.83 12.82 3.73
C ASN A 139 3.57 12.18 2.37
N ILE A 140 3.47 13.01 1.33
CA ILE A 140 3.21 12.53 -0.03
C ILE A 140 4.55 12.15 -0.65
N GLU A 141 4.69 10.88 -0.97
CA GLU A 141 5.81 10.30 -1.73
C GLU A 141 5.22 9.51 -2.90
N PRO A 142 5.90 9.37 -4.05
CA PRO A 142 5.39 8.57 -5.15
C PRO A 142 5.14 7.12 -4.73
N GLN A 143 4.08 6.50 -5.24
CA GLN A 143 3.66 5.16 -4.83
C GLN A 143 4.78 4.12 -4.91
N ILE A 144 5.59 4.14 -5.98
CA ILE A 144 6.70 3.20 -6.15
C ILE A 144 7.76 3.29 -5.04
N TYR A 145 7.96 4.48 -4.45
CA TYR A 145 8.92 4.66 -3.35
C TYR A 145 8.38 3.98 -2.08
N ARG A 146 7.06 4.05 -1.85
CA ARG A 146 6.40 3.41 -0.72
C ARG A 146 6.38 1.89 -0.89
N TRP A 147 6.00 1.40 -2.06
CA TRP A 147 5.98 -0.04 -2.36
C TRP A 147 7.39 -0.67 -2.28
N ILE A 148 8.45 0.03 -2.68
CA ILE A 148 9.83 -0.47 -2.48
C ILE A 148 10.17 -0.59 -0.98
N ARG A 149 9.74 0.37 -0.14
CA ARG A 149 9.95 0.30 1.32
C ARG A 149 9.16 -0.85 1.95
N GLU A 150 7.96 -1.10 1.47
CA GLU A 150 7.13 -2.23 1.89
C GLU A 150 7.76 -3.56 1.45
N TRP A 151 8.03 -3.73 0.16
CA TRP A 151 8.69 -4.92 -0.39
C TRP A 151 10.02 -5.22 0.31
N GLY A 152 10.82 -4.19 0.59
CA GLY A 152 12.09 -4.35 1.29
C GLY A 152 11.92 -4.93 2.69
N ARG A 153 10.84 -4.56 3.41
CA ARG A 153 10.51 -5.12 4.73
C ARG A 153 10.06 -6.55 4.64
N ASP A 154 9.21 -6.87 3.67
CA ASP A 154 8.77 -8.25 3.45
C ASP A 154 9.97 -9.14 3.13
N TYR A 155 10.86 -8.67 2.27
CA TYR A 155 12.10 -9.37 1.94
C TYR A 155 12.97 -9.67 3.16
N VAL A 156 13.25 -8.68 4.02
CA VAL A 156 14.06 -8.93 5.24
C VAL A 156 13.34 -9.77 6.30
N SER A 157 12.00 -9.82 6.27
CA SER A 157 11.23 -10.72 7.14
C SER A 157 11.23 -12.17 6.63
N GLU A 158 11.16 -12.37 5.32
CA GLU A 158 11.13 -13.69 4.68
C GLU A 158 12.52 -14.36 4.65
N LEU A 159 13.58 -13.59 4.35
CA LEU A 159 14.92 -14.14 4.12
C LEU A 159 15.44 -15.05 5.25
N PRO A 160 15.37 -14.67 6.55
CA PRO A 160 15.85 -15.54 7.63
C PRO A 160 15.10 -16.87 7.69
N THR A 161 13.78 -16.85 7.46
CA THR A 161 12.92 -18.04 7.47
C THR A 161 13.29 -18.98 6.32
N GLU A 162 13.49 -18.45 5.12
CA GLU A 162 13.86 -19.26 3.95
C GLU A 162 15.29 -19.81 4.08
N VAL A 163 16.22 -19.02 4.62
CA VAL A 163 17.58 -19.50 4.92
C VAL A 163 17.56 -20.57 6.03
N GLN A 164 16.72 -20.44 7.04
CA GLN A 164 16.59 -21.44 8.10
C GLN A 164 16.11 -22.78 7.54
N LYS A 165 15.03 -22.79 6.76
CA LYS A 165 14.52 -23.99 6.08
C LYS A 165 15.60 -24.67 5.22
N LEU A 166 16.43 -23.87 4.55
CA LEU A 166 17.55 -24.36 3.76
C LEU A 166 18.62 -25.00 4.65
N LYS A 167 19.05 -24.32 5.72
CA LYS A 167 20.07 -24.81 6.67
C LYS A 167 19.66 -26.12 7.33
N GLU A 168 18.40 -26.24 7.77
CA GLU A 168 17.88 -27.45 8.40
C GLU A 168 18.10 -28.72 7.57
N LYS A 169 18.13 -28.60 6.23
CA LYS A 169 18.33 -29.75 5.33
C LYS A 169 19.76 -29.83 4.79
N CYS A 170 20.43 -28.71 4.62
CA CYS A 170 21.68 -28.62 3.87
C CYS A 170 22.93 -28.38 4.70
N ASP A 171 22.81 -28.01 5.97
CA ASP A 171 23.98 -27.61 6.75
C ASP A 171 24.92 -28.78 7.04
N GLY A 172 26.22 -28.51 6.98
CA GLY A 172 27.30 -29.49 7.09
C GLY A 172 27.60 -30.25 5.78
N LYS A 173 28.31 -31.37 5.96
CA LYS A 173 28.80 -32.23 4.87
C LYS A 173 28.21 -33.63 4.99
N ILE A 174 28.20 -34.38 3.89
CA ILE A 174 27.80 -35.79 3.89
C ILE A 174 28.97 -36.72 4.26
N ASN A 175 30.20 -36.29 3.96
CA ASN A 175 31.45 -36.93 4.36
C ASN A 175 32.49 -35.83 4.70
N TYR A 176 33.79 -36.15 4.76
CA TYR A 176 34.82 -35.15 5.11
C TYR A 176 34.93 -34.00 4.09
N THR A 177 34.52 -34.21 2.83
CA THR A 177 34.74 -33.26 1.71
C THR A 177 33.45 -32.67 1.15
N ASP A 178 32.43 -33.49 0.92
CA ASP A 178 31.29 -33.19 0.07
C ASP A 178 30.15 -32.52 0.86
N LYS A 179 29.60 -31.43 0.32
CA LYS A 179 28.38 -30.81 0.88
C LYS A 179 27.18 -31.75 0.73
N LYS A 180 26.23 -31.68 1.67
CA LYS A 180 25.00 -32.48 1.61
C LYS A 180 24.25 -32.33 0.29
N VAL A 181 24.23 -31.14 -0.30
CA VAL A 181 23.55 -30.86 -1.59
C VAL A 181 23.99 -31.77 -2.73
N CYS A 182 25.22 -32.30 -2.69
CA CYS A 182 25.74 -33.16 -3.76
C CYS A 182 25.00 -34.49 -3.84
N LYS A 183 24.60 -35.07 -2.70
CA LYS A 183 24.09 -36.46 -2.64
C LYS A 183 22.83 -36.65 -1.81
N VAL A 184 22.37 -35.64 -1.07
CA VAL A 184 21.21 -35.73 -0.16
C VAL A 184 19.97 -35.12 -0.83
N PRO A 185 19.01 -35.93 -1.32
CA PRO A 185 17.82 -35.41 -2.02
C PRO A 185 16.99 -34.40 -1.22
N PRO A 186 16.79 -34.55 0.12
CA PRO A 186 16.15 -33.51 0.92
C PRO A 186 16.82 -32.14 0.84
N CYS A 187 18.16 -32.09 0.80
CA CYS A 187 18.88 -30.83 0.64
C CYS A 187 18.72 -30.28 -0.78
N GLN A 188 18.81 -31.14 -1.81
CA GLN A 188 18.60 -30.72 -3.20
C GLN A 188 17.22 -30.10 -3.43
N ASN A 189 16.17 -30.69 -2.83
CA ASN A 189 14.82 -30.15 -2.89
C ASN A 189 14.69 -28.83 -2.12
N ALA A 190 15.31 -28.72 -0.93
CA ALA A 190 15.35 -27.46 -0.20
C ALA A 190 16.04 -26.34 -0.99
N CYS A 191 17.15 -26.65 -1.70
CA CYS A 191 17.81 -25.71 -2.61
C CYS A 191 16.88 -25.27 -3.74
N LYS A 192 16.13 -26.19 -4.38
CA LYS A 192 15.17 -25.85 -5.44
C LYS A 192 14.05 -24.92 -4.93
N SER A 193 13.50 -25.20 -3.75
CA SER A 193 12.47 -24.35 -3.14
C SER A 193 13.00 -22.95 -2.82
N TYR A 194 14.22 -22.86 -2.27
CA TYR A 194 14.87 -21.58 -2.02
C TYR A 194 15.14 -20.81 -3.33
N ASP A 195 15.64 -21.51 -4.37
CA ASP A 195 15.90 -20.95 -5.69
C ASP A 195 14.63 -20.35 -6.33
N GLN A 196 13.50 -21.06 -6.23
CA GLN A 196 12.20 -20.54 -6.65
C GLN A 196 11.81 -19.27 -5.89
N TRP A 197 12.01 -19.24 -4.57
CA TRP A 197 11.70 -18.06 -3.76
C TRP A 197 12.58 -16.86 -4.13
N ILE A 198 13.91 -17.03 -4.18
CA ILE A 198 14.84 -15.94 -4.47
C ILE A 198 14.68 -15.44 -5.91
N THR A 199 14.34 -16.33 -6.86
CA THR A 199 14.02 -15.95 -8.25
C THR A 199 12.78 -15.06 -8.32
N ARG A 200 11.72 -15.37 -7.56
CA ARG A 200 10.55 -14.47 -7.45
C ARG A 200 10.94 -13.10 -6.88
N LYS A 201 11.76 -13.07 -5.82
CA LYS A 201 12.22 -11.82 -5.21
C LYS A 201 13.08 -11.00 -6.17
N LYS A 202 13.98 -11.64 -6.92
CA LYS A 202 14.76 -10.98 -7.97
C LYS A 202 13.85 -10.35 -9.04
N ASN A 203 12.88 -11.10 -9.56
CA ASN A 203 11.95 -10.58 -10.56
C ASN A 203 11.12 -9.40 -10.03
N GLN A 204 10.62 -9.49 -8.79
CA GLN A 204 9.90 -8.40 -8.13
C GLN A 204 10.79 -7.15 -8.01
N TRP A 205 12.03 -7.30 -7.56
CA TRP A 205 12.98 -6.20 -7.45
C TRP A 205 13.31 -5.56 -8.80
N ASP A 206 13.53 -6.37 -9.84
CA ASP A 206 13.84 -5.88 -11.17
C ASP A 206 12.66 -5.05 -11.73
N VAL A 207 11.42 -5.50 -11.52
CA VAL A 207 10.21 -4.74 -11.89
C VAL A 207 10.08 -3.43 -11.11
N LEU A 208 10.18 -3.49 -9.77
CA LEU A 208 10.04 -2.32 -8.91
C LEU A 208 11.13 -1.28 -9.17
N SER A 209 12.38 -1.71 -9.32
CA SER A 209 13.53 -0.84 -9.55
C SER A 209 13.49 -0.15 -10.91
N ASN A 210 13.03 -0.84 -11.95
CA ASN A 210 12.81 -0.23 -13.26
C ASN A 210 11.68 0.80 -13.23
N LYS A 211 10.57 0.49 -12.55
CA LYS A 211 9.48 1.46 -12.36
C LYS A 211 9.94 2.69 -11.58
N PHE A 212 10.78 2.50 -10.55
CA PHE A 212 11.37 3.61 -9.79
C PHE A 212 12.22 4.52 -10.68
N LYS A 213 13.09 3.96 -11.53
CA LYS A 213 13.90 4.75 -12.48
C LYS A 213 13.02 5.58 -13.40
N SER A 214 11.98 4.97 -13.97
CA SER A 214 11.00 5.64 -14.85
C SER A 214 10.29 6.80 -14.14
N VAL A 215 9.76 6.57 -12.93
CA VAL A 215 9.07 7.60 -12.14
C VAL A 215 10.02 8.73 -11.77
N LYS A 216 11.22 8.41 -11.27
CA LYS A 216 12.22 9.42 -10.87
C LYS A 216 12.66 10.31 -12.03
N ASN A 217 12.78 9.76 -13.24
CA ASN A 217 13.10 10.54 -14.43
C ASN A 217 11.96 11.51 -14.78
N ALA A 218 10.70 11.07 -14.71
CA ALA A 218 9.55 11.93 -14.95
C ALA A 218 9.42 13.06 -13.92
N GLU A 219 9.74 12.79 -12.64
CA GLU A 219 9.77 13.82 -11.59
C GLU A 219 10.84 14.88 -11.86
N LYS A 220 12.05 14.47 -12.26
CA LYS A 220 13.14 15.41 -12.58
C LYS A 220 12.77 16.37 -13.72
N VAL A 221 12.08 15.87 -14.74
CA VAL A 221 11.61 16.70 -15.87
C VAL A 221 10.58 17.73 -15.39
N GLN A 222 9.70 17.36 -14.45
CA GLN A 222 8.71 18.29 -13.88
C GLN A 222 9.31 19.34 -12.95
N THR A 223 10.47 19.07 -12.33
CA THR A 223 11.17 20.04 -11.47
C THR A 223 12.11 20.98 -12.23
N ALA A 224 12.39 20.69 -13.50
CA ALA A 224 13.36 21.43 -14.32
C ALA A 224 12.73 22.38 -15.36
N GLY A 225 11.41 22.31 -15.55
CA GLY A 225 10.64 23.22 -16.42
C GLY A 225 9.59 23.97 -15.62
#